data_AF-A0A2D5MUD1-F1
#
_entry.id   AF-A0A2D5MUD1-F1
#
_cell.length_a   1.000
_cell.length_b   1.000
_cell.length_c   1.000
_cell.angle_alpha   90.00
_cell.angle_beta   90.00
_cell.angle_gamma   90.00
#
_symmetry.space_group_name_H-M   'P 1'
#
loop_
_entity.id
_entity.type
_entity.pdbx_description
1 polymer ?
#
loop_
_entity_poly.entity_id
_entity_poly.type
_entity_poly.pdbx_seq_one_letter_code
_entity_poly.pdbx_strand_id
1 'polypeptide(L)'
;MTVQVVKHSFYKIEIDTHEAPQHPIIYFRKCGKCTTAKGMDRQHNRIVNETVEAWRQFEGQIRRYTVSRVPSDVVVKGELRAA
;
A
#
# COMPACT_ATOMS: atom_id res chain seq x y z
N MET A 1 -1.40 -31.76 6.60
CA MET A 1 -1.66 -30.32 6.77
C MET A 1 -2.07 -29.76 5.41
N THR A 2 -3.29 -29.25 5.26
CA THR A 2 -3.74 -28.63 4.00
C THR A 2 -3.26 -27.17 3.97
N VAL A 3 -2.35 -26.84 3.05
CA VAL A 3 -1.87 -25.47 2.86
C VAL A 3 -2.99 -24.66 2.20
N GLN A 4 -3.66 -23.81 2.97
CA GLN A 4 -4.60 -22.85 2.39
C GLN A 4 -3.80 -21.79 1.63
N VAL A 5 -3.90 -21.78 0.30
CA VAL A 5 -3.32 -20.74 -0.54
C VAL A 5 -4.12 -19.46 -0.34
N VAL A 6 -3.65 -18.59 0.56
CA VAL A 6 -4.26 -17.28 0.80
C VAL A 6 -3.95 -16.37 -0.37
N LYS A 7 -4.99 -15.96 -1.12
CA LYS A 7 -4.82 -14.94 -2.16
C LYS A 7 -4.52 -13.60 -1.49
N HIS A 8 -3.60 -12.83 -2.06
CA HIS A 8 -3.20 -11.53 -1.54
C HIS A 8 -3.56 -10.39 -2.49
N SER A 9 -3.86 -9.23 -1.91
CA SER A 9 -3.91 -7.93 -2.58
C SER A 9 -2.61 -7.21 -2.29
N PHE A 10 -2.04 -6.56 -3.31
CA PHE A 10 -0.82 -5.80 -3.21
C PHE A 10 -1.10 -4.33 -3.44
N TYR A 11 -0.52 -3.48 -2.60
CA TYR A 11 -0.67 -2.03 -2.67
C TYR A 11 0.70 -1.39 -2.83
N LYS A 12 0.80 -0.43 -3.72
CA LYS A 12 1.91 0.50 -3.84
C LYS A 12 1.48 1.80 -3.20
N ILE A 13 2.25 2.27 -2.23
CA ILE A 13 2.02 3.53 -1.53
C ILE A 13 3.17 4.45 -1.92
N GLU A 14 2.80 5.62 -2.44
CA GLU A 14 3.71 6.67 -2.87
C GLU A 14 3.42 7.92 -2.07
N ILE A 15 4.46 8.51 -1.49
CA ILE A 15 4.37 9.71 -0.66
C ILE A 15 5.24 10.78 -1.29
N ASP A 16 4.58 11.84 -1.77
CA ASP A 16 5.25 13.00 -2.32
C ASP A 16 5.50 14.00 -1.20
N THR A 17 6.77 14.35 -0.96
CA THR A 17 7.12 15.43 -0.02
C THR A 17 7.17 16.78 -0.72
N HIS A 18 7.03 17.87 0.04
CA HIS A 18 7.15 19.23 -0.48
C HIS A 18 8.57 19.56 -0.95
N GLU A 19 9.59 19.04 -0.26
CA GLU A 19 11.00 19.31 -0.58
C GLU A 19 11.47 18.60 -1.85
N ALA A 20 11.03 17.35 -2.06
CA ALA A 20 11.50 16.51 -3.17
C ALA A 20 10.32 15.84 -3.90
N PRO A 21 9.46 16.61 -4.57
CA PRO A 21 8.28 16.05 -5.25
C PRO A 21 8.62 15.13 -6.44
N GLN A 22 9.87 15.14 -6.91
CA GLN A 22 10.35 14.28 -8.00
C GLN A 22 10.87 12.92 -7.50
N HIS A 23 11.12 12.79 -6.19
CA HIS A 23 11.63 11.58 -5.56
C HIS A 23 10.66 11.10 -4.47
N PRO A 24 9.50 10.53 -4.87
CA PRO A 24 8.53 10.04 -3.91
C PRO A 24 9.10 8.87 -3.09
N ILE A 25 8.69 8.80 -1.82
CA ILE A 25 8.94 7.63 -1.00
C ILE A 25 7.95 6.56 -1.44
N ILE A 26 8.47 5.46 -2.02
CA ILE A 26 7.66 4.36 -2.53
C ILE A 26 7.86 3.14 -1.65
N TYR A 27 6.76 2.54 -1.20
CA TYR A 27 6.81 1.23 -0.53
C TYR A 27 5.59 0.37 -0.88
N PHE A 28 5.76 -0.94 -0.70
CA PHE A 28 4.74 -1.93 -1.03
C PHE A 28 4.16 -2.56 0.22
N ARG A 29 2.86 -2.83 0.17
CA ARG A 29 2.13 -3.47 1.26
C ARG A 29 1.36 -4.68 0.75
N LYS A 30 1.41 -5.77 1.51
CA LYS A 30 0.67 -7.00 1.27
C LYS A 30 -0.48 -7.15 2.26
N CYS A 31 -1.64 -7.60 1.81
CA CYS A 31 -2.73 -7.99 2.70
C CYS A 31 -3.55 -9.14 2.11
N GLY A 32 -4.25 -9.91 2.96
CA GLY A 32 -5.14 -10.99 2.50
C GLY A 32 -6.26 -10.42 1.62
N LYS A 33 -6.53 -11.04 0.47
CA LYS A 33 -7.48 -10.52 -0.52
C LYS A 33 -8.92 -10.73 -0.05
N CYS A 34 -9.72 -9.65 -0.01
CA CYS A 34 -11.16 -9.78 0.17
C CYS A 34 -11.80 -10.41 -1.07
N THR A 35 -12.80 -11.26 -0.86
CA THR A 35 -13.45 -12.04 -1.93
C THR A 35 -14.56 -11.27 -2.66
N THR A 36 -15.13 -10.24 -2.03
CA THR A 36 -16.22 -9.43 -2.60
C THR A 36 -15.73 -8.06 -3.08
N ALA A 37 -16.39 -7.48 -4.09
CA ALA A 37 -16.08 -6.13 -4.58
C ALA A 37 -16.15 -5.08 -3.46
N LYS A 38 -17.27 -5.03 -2.73
CA LYS A 38 -17.43 -4.15 -1.57
C LYS A 38 -16.38 -4.39 -0.48
N GLY A 39 -15.95 -5.64 -0.30
CA GLY A 39 -14.86 -5.99 0.62
C GLY A 39 -13.53 -5.41 0.18
N MET A 40 -13.23 -5.45 -1.12
CA MET A 40 -12.02 -4.84 -1.68
C MET A 40 -12.01 -3.31 -1.54
N ASP A 41 -13.15 -2.64 -1.71
CA ASP A 41 -13.24 -1.19 -1.54
C ASP A 41 -13.01 -0.79 -0.07
N ARG A 42 -13.65 -1.51 0.87
CA ARG A 42 -13.41 -1.33 2.31
C ARG A 42 -11.95 -1.59 2.68
N GLN A 43 -11.37 -2.64 2.10
CA GLN A 43 -9.96 -2.94 2.27
C GLN A 43 -9.09 -1.78 1.78
N HIS A 44 -9.35 -1.25 0.58
CA HIS A 44 -8.60 -0.12 0.05
C HIS A 44 -8.71 1.11 0.96
N ASN A 45 -9.92 1.48 1.40
CA ASN A 45 -10.13 2.60 2.31
C ASN A 45 -9.39 2.42 3.64
N ARG A 46 -9.34 1.19 4.16
CA ARG A 46 -8.56 0.89 5.37
C ARG A 46 -7.06 1.12 5.14
N ILE A 47 -6.51 0.65 4.01
CA ILE A 47 -5.10 0.88 3.68
C ILE A 47 -4.79 2.37 3.58
N VAL A 48 -5.68 3.16 2.96
CA VAL A 48 -5.54 4.62 2.87
C VAL A 48 -5.50 5.25 4.27
N ASN A 49 -6.48 4.93 5.14
CA ASN A 49 -6.53 5.50 6.49
C ASN A 49 -5.32 5.10 7.34
N GLU A 50 -4.90 3.84 7.29
CA GLU A 50 -3.71 3.37 8.02
C GLU A 50 -2.43 4.04 7.50
N THR A 51 -2.35 4.33 6.19
CA THR A 51 -1.24 5.08 5.60
C THR A 51 -1.22 6.51 6.10
N VAL A 52 -2.36 7.20 6.07
CA VAL A 52 -2.46 8.58 6.56
C VAL A 52 -2.11 8.67 8.03
N GLU A 53 -2.63 7.75 8.86
CA GLU A 53 -2.34 7.77 10.30
C GLU A 53 -0.86 7.51 10.61
N ALA A 54 -0.22 6.57 9.89
CA ALA A 54 1.21 6.29 10.07
C ALA A 54 2.12 7.49 9.75
N TRP A 55 1.69 8.33 8.80
CA TRP A 55 2.46 9.48 8.33
C TRP A 55 1.96 10.82 8.88
N ARG A 56 0.95 10.79 9.75
CA ARG A 56 0.31 11.98 10.32
C ARG A 56 1.30 12.91 11.04
N GLN A 57 2.33 12.36 11.67
CA GLN A 57 3.39 13.15 12.31
C GLN A 57 4.19 14.03 11.32
N PHE A 58 4.17 13.69 10.03
CA PHE A 58 4.88 14.39 8.95
C PHE A 58 3.91 15.16 8.04
N GLU A 59 2.66 15.37 8.44
CA GLU A 59 1.61 15.98 7.60
C GLU A 59 2.04 17.31 6.97
N GLY A 60 2.78 18.16 7.71
CA GLY A 60 3.29 19.44 7.19
C GLY A 60 4.39 19.34 6.13
N GLN A 61 4.97 18.15 5.92
CA GLN A 61 6.03 17.89 4.92
C GLN A 61 5.50 17.15 3.70
N ILE A 62 4.29 16.59 3.78
CA ILE A 62 3.72 15.71 2.76
C ILE A 62 2.72 16.48 1.91
N ARG A 63 2.96 16.48 0.60
CA ARG A 63 2.08 17.12 -0.38
C ARG A 63 0.92 16.22 -0.78
N ARG A 64 1.19 14.93 -0.97
CA ARG A 64 0.21 13.97 -1.51
C ARG A 64 0.53 12.53 -1.13
N TYR A 65 -0.51 11.78 -0.82
CA TYR A 65 -0.49 10.32 -0.73
C TYR A 65 -1.13 9.72 -1.98
N THR A 66 -0.47 8.76 -2.61
CA THR A 66 -1.03 7.96 -3.70
C THR A 66 -1.00 6.50 -3.30
N VAL A 67 -2.18 5.90 -3.14
CA VAL A 67 -2.32 4.47 -2.84
C VAL A 67 -2.93 3.80 -4.06
N SER A 68 -2.19 2.89 -4.68
CA SER A 68 -2.65 2.13 -5.84
C SER A 68 -2.61 0.63 -5.56
N ARG A 69 -3.58 -0.11 -6.08
CA ARG A 69 -3.54 -1.57 -6.06
C ARG A 69 -2.78 -2.05 -7.29
N VAL A 70 -1.76 -2.89 -7.08
CA VAL A 70 -0.90 -3.39 -8.16
C VAL A 70 -0.96 -4.92 -8.27
N PRO A 71 -0.67 -5.50 -9.45
CA PRO A 71 -0.46 -6.94 -9.59
C PRO A 71 0.73 -7.44 -8.76
N SER A 72 0.75 -8.74 -8.45
CA SER A 72 1.87 -9.40 -7.74
C SER A 72 3.22 -9.15 -8.42
N ASP A 73 3.21 -9.14 -9.75
CA ASP A 73 4.42 -9.17 -10.57
C ASP A 73 5.19 -7.83 -10.51
N VAL A 74 4.48 -6.75 -10.15
CA VAL A 74 5.07 -5.43 -9.90
C VAL A 74 5.82 -5.41 -8.56
N VAL A 75 5.34 -6.14 -7.56
CA VAL A 75 5.96 -6.22 -6.24
C VAL A 75 7.18 -7.14 -6.23
N VAL A 76 7.17 -8.19 -7.05
CA VAL A 76 8.31 -9.14 -7.17
C VAL A 76 9.57 -8.46 -7.73
N LYS A 77 9.45 -7.38 -8.51
CA LYS A 77 10.59 -6.62 -9.02
C LYS A 77 11.17 -5.59 -8.04
N GLY A 78 10.54 -5.36 -6.88
CA GLY A 78 10.83 -4.22 -6.00
C GLY A 78 11.28 -4.54 -4.57
N GLU A 79 11.77 -5.76 -4.29
CA GLU A 79 12.13 -6.23 -2.93
C GLU A 79 10.95 -6.27 -1.94
N LEU A 80 10.36 -7.46 -1.75
CA LEU A 80 9.62 -7.76 -0.53
C LEU A 80 10.61 -7.84 0.63
N ARG A 81 10.77 -6.75 1.39
CA ARG A 81 11.32 -6.87 2.75
C ARG A 81 10.37 -7.76 3.54
N ALA A 82 10.87 -8.92 3.96
CA ALA A 82 10.20 -9.79 4.91
C ALA A 82 9.98 -8.98 6.20
N ALA A 83 8.74 -9.02 6.70
CA ALA A 83 8.40 -8.53 8.03
C ALA A 83 9.01 -9.45 9.08
#